data_AF-A0A954HR72-F1
#
_entry.id   AF-A0A954HR72-F1
#
_cell.length_a   1.000
_cell.length_b   1.000
_cell.length_c   1.000
_cell.angle_alpha   90.00
_cell.angle_beta   90.00
_cell.angle_gamma   90.00
#
_symmetry.space_group_name_H-M   'P 1'
#
loop_
_entity.id
_entity.type
_entity.pdbx_description
1 polymer ?
#
loop_
_entity_poly.entity_id
_entity_poly.type
_entity_poly.pdbx_seq_one_letter_code
_entity_poly.pdbx_strand_id
1 'polypeptide(L)'
;MGLSKSQQAIWERSRVVGAGAQAVVLDDSACTCLIAIIAADLGVTEQFPELPKVASYFELSPEDVATPHPDPRALFERLVSLDADADTYYACLASLHKARLKYHNILSTQPVPTLEQVGPRGLLQYGAMSPRALAGLIFWRKWFFDIDNRAGQETGYLFEPIIAHAIGGTPVPSRKSPIKRHRDQKKGRQVDCVLEKKAYEFKIRVTIAASGQGRWREELDFPIDCKSSGYTPVLIVLDGTRNPKLDELERAFLDANGDIYTGSTAWEHLDSLAGMTMSRFLDTYVRGPIDRLIQEAPVALPSFSASVDGETIRISIGDESLKIDRVADNMADVDEALPDDIADNLPGS
;
A
#
# COMPACT_ATOMS: atom_id res chain seq x y z
N MET A 1 4.35 -25.16 20.38
CA MET A 1 3.09 -24.94 21.12
C MET A 1 2.15 -24.48 20.02
N GLY A 2 1.12 -25.27 19.67
CA GLY A 2 0.43 -25.07 18.40
C GLY A 2 -0.15 -23.66 18.22
N LEU A 3 -0.15 -23.17 16.98
CA LEU A 3 -0.69 -21.85 16.60
C LEU A 3 -2.12 -21.64 17.12
N SER A 4 -2.40 -20.43 17.61
CA SER A 4 -3.76 -20.00 17.94
C SER A 4 -4.66 -19.93 16.69
N LYS A 5 -5.98 -19.84 16.87
CA LYS A 5 -6.91 -19.68 15.72
C LYS A 5 -6.62 -18.42 14.90
N SER A 6 -6.25 -17.31 15.54
CA SER A 6 -5.91 -16.07 14.83
C SER A 6 -4.61 -16.23 14.03
N GLN A 7 -3.59 -16.86 14.61
CA GLN A 7 -2.31 -17.14 13.95
C GLN A 7 -2.46 -18.11 12.78
N GLN A 8 -3.29 -19.14 12.91
CA GLN A 8 -3.64 -20.04 11.80
C GLN A 8 -4.29 -19.26 10.65
N ALA A 9 -5.24 -18.37 10.96
CA ALA A 9 -5.89 -17.55 9.95
C ALA A 9 -4.93 -16.55 9.29
N ILE A 10 -3.97 -15.98 10.02
CA ILE A 10 -2.89 -15.14 9.44
C ILE A 10 -2.06 -15.95 8.46
N TRP A 11 -1.59 -17.13 8.88
CA TRP A 11 -0.80 -18.03 8.06
C TRP A 11 -1.54 -18.41 6.76
N GLU A 12 -2.78 -18.88 6.88
CA GLU A 12 -3.58 -19.29 5.73
C GLU A 12 -3.84 -18.12 4.76
N ARG A 13 -4.23 -16.94 5.27
CA ARG A 13 -4.47 -15.75 4.43
C ARG A 13 -3.21 -15.26 3.70
N SER A 14 -2.04 -15.40 4.32
CA SER A 14 -0.78 -15.05 3.66
C SER A 14 -0.53 -15.90 2.39
N ARG A 15 -1.17 -17.07 2.28
CA ARG A 15 -1.02 -18.00 1.16
C ARG A 15 -2.20 -18.06 0.20
N VAL A 16 -3.30 -17.36 0.50
CA VAL A 16 -4.46 -17.28 -0.41
C VAL A 16 -4.17 -16.32 -1.58
N VAL A 17 -4.64 -16.70 -2.77
CA VAL A 17 -4.66 -15.86 -3.99
C VAL A 17 -5.59 -14.67 -3.73
N GLY A 18 -5.12 -13.44 -3.95
CA GLY A 18 -6.00 -12.26 -3.92
C GLY A 18 -7.08 -12.28 -5.03
N ALA A 19 -7.96 -11.28 -5.06
CA ALA A 19 -8.89 -11.11 -6.18
C ALA A 19 -8.21 -10.43 -7.39
N GLY A 20 -8.60 -10.83 -8.61
CA GLY A 20 -8.17 -10.21 -9.87
C GLY A 20 -7.09 -10.97 -10.65
N ALA A 21 -6.94 -10.64 -11.93
CA ALA A 21 -6.04 -11.34 -12.87
C ALA A 21 -4.54 -11.22 -12.52
N GLN A 22 -4.17 -10.23 -11.71
CA GLN A 22 -2.80 -9.97 -11.27
C GLN A 22 -2.55 -10.40 -9.82
N ALA A 23 -3.47 -11.18 -9.23
CA ALA A 23 -3.35 -11.66 -7.86
C ALA A 23 -2.17 -12.62 -7.69
N VAL A 24 -1.56 -12.58 -6.51
CA VAL A 24 -0.33 -13.32 -6.20
C VAL A 24 -0.51 -14.21 -4.98
N VAL A 25 0.22 -15.33 -4.99
CA VAL A 25 0.31 -16.29 -3.88
C VAL A 25 1.72 -16.28 -3.33
N LEU A 26 1.84 -16.39 -2.02
CA LEU A 26 3.13 -16.66 -1.39
C LEU A 26 3.31 -18.16 -1.30
N ASP A 27 4.33 -18.66 -2.00
CA ASP A 27 4.78 -20.03 -1.88
C ASP A 27 5.61 -20.24 -0.60
N ASP A 28 6.01 -21.48 -0.36
CA ASP A 28 6.76 -21.83 0.84
C ASP A 28 8.14 -21.14 0.90
N SER A 29 8.76 -20.85 -0.25
CA SER A 29 10.06 -20.16 -0.30
C SER A 29 9.92 -18.69 0.05
N ALA A 30 8.88 -18.02 -0.46
CA ALA A 30 8.50 -16.67 -0.08
C ALA A 30 8.24 -16.58 1.43
N CYS A 31 7.39 -17.47 1.96
CA CYS A 31 7.11 -17.51 3.40
C CYS A 31 8.38 -17.72 4.24
N THR A 32 9.27 -18.63 3.84
CA THR A 32 10.55 -18.91 4.53
C THR A 32 11.45 -17.68 4.57
N CYS A 33 11.60 -17.00 3.44
CA CYS A 33 12.43 -15.80 3.38
C CYS A 33 11.85 -14.66 4.21
N LEU A 34 10.54 -14.44 4.18
CA LEU A 34 9.93 -13.42 5.03
C LEU A 34 10.19 -13.73 6.52
N ILE A 35 10.14 -14.99 6.94
CA ILE A 35 10.49 -15.37 8.31
C ILE A 35 11.97 -15.10 8.61
N ALA A 36 12.88 -15.38 7.66
CA ALA A 36 14.31 -15.09 7.83
C ALA A 36 14.59 -13.58 7.99
N ILE A 37 13.88 -12.75 7.22
CA ILE A 37 13.93 -11.29 7.33
C ILE A 37 13.46 -10.84 8.70
N ILE A 38 12.28 -11.31 9.15
CA ILE A 38 11.74 -10.94 10.46
C ILE A 38 12.66 -11.43 11.59
N ALA A 39 13.23 -12.63 11.49
CA ALA A 39 14.17 -13.14 12.47
C ALA A 39 15.43 -12.27 12.58
N ALA A 40 15.92 -11.74 11.45
CA ALA A 40 17.01 -10.77 11.43
C ALA A 40 16.59 -9.43 12.05
N ASP A 41 15.43 -8.91 11.66
CA ASP A 41 14.89 -7.63 12.17
C ASP A 41 14.66 -7.66 13.68
N LEU A 42 14.21 -8.79 14.24
CA LEU A 42 13.97 -8.98 15.66
C LEU A 42 15.24 -9.39 16.43
N GLY A 43 16.35 -9.65 15.74
CA GLY A 43 17.61 -10.07 16.38
C GLY A 43 17.59 -11.48 16.95
N VAL A 44 16.77 -12.37 16.39
CA VAL A 44 16.57 -13.76 16.85
C VAL A 44 17.08 -14.80 15.86
N THR A 45 17.91 -14.42 14.88
CA THR A 45 18.45 -15.32 13.84
C THR A 45 19.13 -16.57 14.42
N GLU A 46 19.74 -16.50 15.60
CA GLU A 46 20.36 -17.65 16.27
C GLU A 46 19.35 -18.77 16.62
N GLN A 47 18.06 -18.44 16.74
CA GLN A 47 16.97 -19.41 16.94
C GLN A 47 16.54 -20.12 15.64
N PHE A 48 17.13 -19.72 14.52
CA PHE A 48 16.83 -20.22 13.17
C PHE A 48 18.11 -20.57 12.39
N PRO A 49 18.95 -21.49 12.88
CA PRO A 49 20.19 -21.88 12.20
C PRO A 49 19.96 -22.51 10.82
N GLU A 50 18.75 -23.01 10.55
CA GLU A 50 18.35 -23.56 9.25
C GLU A 50 18.05 -22.49 8.19
N LEU A 51 17.84 -21.22 8.59
CA LEU A 51 17.51 -20.15 7.66
C LEU A 51 18.78 -19.57 7.03
N PRO A 52 18.76 -19.28 5.72
CA PRO A 52 19.89 -18.62 5.07
C PRO A 52 20.01 -17.18 5.56
N LYS A 53 21.23 -16.63 5.44
CA LYS A 53 21.43 -15.19 5.53
C LYS A 53 20.77 -14.55 4.30
N VAL A 54 19.82 -13.66 4.54
CA VAL A 54 19.08 -12.92 3.51
C VAL A 54 19.62 -11.50 3.42
N ALA A 55 19.58 -10.92 2.21
CA ALA A 55 19.85 -9.49 2.01
C ALA A 55 18.70 -8.65 2.61
N SER A 56 18.86 -7.33 2.63
CA SER A 56 17.81 -6.44 3.10
C SER A 56 16.58 -6.56 2.21
N TYR A 57 15.38 -6.50 2.79
CA TYR A 57 14.13 -6.77 2.06
C TYR A 57 13.93 -5.97 0.75
N PHE A 58 14.32 -4.70 0.72
CA PHE A 58 14.20 -3.87 -0.49
C PHE A 58 15.31 -4.09 -1.53
N GLU A 59 16.39 -4.78 -1.16
CA GLU A 59 17.47 -5.19 -2.07
C GLU A 59 17.12 -6.49 -2.79
N LEU A 60 16.16 -7.25 -2.27
CA LEU A 60 15.64 -8.45 -2.93
C LEU A 60 14.71 -8.07 -4.08
N SER A 61 14.93 -8.69 -5.24
CA SER A 61 13.90 -8.74 -6.28
C SER A 61 12.67 -9.45 -5.70
N PRO A 62 11.44 -8.93 -5.94
CA PRO A 62 10.23 -9.60 -5.47
C PRO A 62 10.13 -11.07 -5.89
N GLU A 63 10.74 -11.45 -7.02
CA GLU A 63 10.70 -12.80 -7.58
C GLU A 63 11.83 -13.71 -7.07
N ASP A 64 12.97 -13.16 -6.62
CA ASP A 64 14.20 -13.93 -6.32
C ASP A 64 14.21 -14.55 -4.92
N VAL A 65 13.04 -14.91 -4.40
CA VAL A 65 12.88 -15.42 -3.05
C VAL A 65 13.05 -16.94 -3.01
N ALA A 66 14.17 -17.45 -3.53
CA ALA A 66 14.46 -18.88 -3.56
C ALA A 66 15.31 -19.30 -2.35
N THR A 67 14.67 -19.92 -1.36
CA THR A 67 15.37 -20.57 -0.24
C THR A 67 14.96 -22.05 -0.21
N PRO A 68 15.89 -22.99 0.11
CA PRO A 68 15.53 -24.39 0.34
C PRO A 68 14.43 -24.45 1.40
N HIS A 69 13.50 -25.42 1.32
CA HIS A 69 12.27 -25.50 2.11
C HIS A 69 12.43 -26.25 3.47
N PRO A 70 12.82 -25.60 4.58
CA PRO A 70 12.34 -26.01 5.89
C PRO A 70 10.82 -25.80 5.93
N ASP A 71 10.09 -26.57 6.75
CA ASP A 71 8.64 -26.41 6.93
C ASP A 71 8.34 -24.97 7.39
N PRO A 72 7.82 -24.09 6.51
CA PRO A 72 7.72 -22.67 6.81
C PRO A 72 6.62 -22.40 7.84
N ARG A 73 5.66 -23.33 8.00
CA ARG A 73 4.65 -23.26 9.04
C ARG A 73 5.28 -23.52 10.41
N ALA A 74 6.18 -24.49 10.52
CA ALA A 74 6.91 -24.75 11.76
C ALA A 74 7.82 -23.59 12.15
N LEU A 75 8.45 -22.94 11.16
CA LEU A 75 9.23 -21.72 11.37
C LEU A 75 8.37 -20.55 11.86
N PHE A 76 7.18 -20.36 11.27
CA PHE A 76 6.23 -19.35 11.72
C PHE A 76 5.76 -19.62 13.16
N GLU A 77 5.44 -20.87 13.52
CA GLU A 77 5.10 -21.25 14.90
C GLU A 77 6.24 -20.93 15.88
N ARG A 78 7.50 -21.17 15.48
CA ARG A 78 8.65 -20.78 16.30
C ARG A 78 8.74 -19.27 16.45
N LEU A 79 8.59 -18.51 15.36
CA LEU A 79 8.69 -17.05 15.37
C LEU A 79 7.66 -16.41 16.32
N VAL A 80 6.39 -16.82 16.23
CA VAL A 80 5.32 -16.29 17.10
C VAL A 80 5.47 -16.70 18.57
N SER A 81 6.31 -17.70 18.86
CA SER A 81 6.64 -18.08 20.24
C SER A 81 7.73 -17.21 20.86
N LEU A 82 8.48 -16.46 20.04
CA LEU A 82 9.61 -15.64 20.47
C LEU A 82 9.22 -14.17 20.70
N ASP A 83 8.21 -13.67 19.99
CA ASP A 83 7.73 -12.30 20.10
C ASP A 83 6.20 -12.25 19.97
N ALA A 84 5.54 -11.44 20.80
CA ALA A 84 4.08 -11.37 20.88
C ALA A 84 3.43 -10.71 19.65
N ASP A 85 4.16 -9.85 18.93
CA ASP A 85 3.70 -9.11 17.76
C ASP A 85 4.22 -9.73 16.45
N ALA A 86 4.98 -10.84 16.52
CA ALA A 86 5.58 -11.48 15.34
C ALA A 86 4.55 -11.95 14.30
N ASP A 87 3.34 -12.32 14.72
CA ASP A 87 2.28 -12.71 13.78
C ASP A 87 1.74 -11.50 13.00
N THR A 88 1.56 -10.37 13.66
CA THR A 88 1.16 -9.09 13.07
C THR A 88 2.27 -8.55 12.15
N TYR A 89 3.52 -8.62 12.60
CA TYR A 89 4.69 -8.29 11.79
C TYR A 89 4.71 -9.11 10.49
N TYR A 90 4.55 -10.43 10.61
CA TYR A 90 4.50 -11.33 9.45
C TYR A 90 3.33 -11.00 8.52
N ALA A 91 2.14 -10.74 9.06
CA ALA A 91 0.96 -10.37 8.27
C ALA A 91 1.19 -9.08 7.46
N CYS A 92 1.77 -8.05 8.09
CA CYS A 92 2.08 -6.78 7.44
C CYS A 92 3.17 -6.92 6.38
N LEU A 93 4.26 -7.65 6.68
CA LEU A 93 5.34 -7.88 5.72
C LEU A 93 4.87 -8.72 4.53
N ALA A 94 4.07 -9.76 4.77
CA ALA A 94 3.48 -10.58 3.71
C ALA A 94 2.55 -9.75 2.80
N SER A 95 1.76 -8.85 3.38
CA SER A 95 0.89 -7.94 2.62
C SER A 95 1.71 -6.98 1.74
N LEU A 96 2.78 -6.40 2.29
CA LEU A 96 3.72 -5.56 1.54
C LEU A 96 4.39 -6.34 0.40
N HIS A 97 4.80 -7.58 0.66
CA HIS A 97 5.44 -8.41 -0.36
C HIS A 97 4.48 -8.78 -1.50
N LYS A 98 3.23 -9.14 -1.18
CA LYS A 98 2.18 -9.36 -2.17
C LYS A 98 1.92 -8.12 -3.03
N ALA A 99 1.87 -6.93 -2.42
CA ALA A 99 1.69 -5.69 -3.17
C ALA A 99 2.87 -5.42 -4.13
N ARG A 100 4.11 -5.67 -3.69
CA ARG A 100 5.31 -5.55 -4.56
C ARG A 100 5.25 -6.53 -5.74
N LEU A 101 4.88 -7.78 -5.50
CA LEU A 101 4.70 -8.80 -6.54
C LEU A 101 3.57 -8.42 -7.52
N LYS A 102 2.43 -7.95 -7.01
CA LYS A 102 1.33 -7.48 -7.86
C LYS A 102 1.73 -6.28 -8.70
N TYR A 103 2.48 -5.33 -8.15
CA TYR A 103 3.02 -4.20 -8.91
C TYR A 103 4.02 -4.64 -9.98
N HIS A 104 4.85 -5.65 -9.69
CA HIS A 104 5.70 -6.28 -10.71
C HIS A 104 4.87 -6.85 -11.87
N ASN A 105 3.78 -7.58 -11.57
CA ASN A 105 2.85 -8.09 -12.59
C ASN A 105 2.17 -6.95 -13.38
N ILE A 106 1.83 -5.83 -12.73
CA ILE A 106 1.29 -4.66 -13.41
C ILE A 106 2.29 -4.11 -14.44
N LEU A 107 3.57 -3.99 -14.07
CA LEU A 107 4.61 -3.52 -14.99
C LEU A 107 4.76 -4.45 -16.21
N SER A 108 4.75 -5.76 -15.99
CA SER A 108 4.92 -6.74 -17.08
C SER A 108 3.70 -6.87 -18.00
N THR A 109 2.50 -6.56 -17.51
CA THR A 109 1.23 -6.76 -18.26
C THR A 109 0.59 -5.47 -18.76
N GLN A 110 1.00 -4.28 -18.30
CA GLN A 110 0.36 -3.02 -18.71
C GLN A 110 0.43 -2.82 -20.24
N PRO A 111 -0.72 -2.71 -20.94
CA PRO A 111 -0.73 -2.52 -22.39
C PRO A 111 -0.21 -1.15 -22.79
N VAL A 112 0.45 -1.10 -23.96
CA VAL A 112 0.80 0.16 -24.63
C VAL A 112 -0.48 0.71 -25.28
N PRO A 113 -0.84 1.98 -25.04
CA PRO A 113 -2.10 2.54 -25.52
C PRO A 113 -2.15 2.69 -27.04
N THR A 114 -3.37 2.70 -27.59
CA THR A 114 -3.62 2.92 -29.03
C THR A 114 -4.02 4.37 -29.31
N LEU A 115 -3.91 4.82 -30.57
CA LEU A 115 -4.33 6.19 -30.95
C LEU A 115 -5.83 6.42 -30.78
N GLU A 116 -6.66 5.39 -30.80
CA GLU A 116 -8.09 5.53 -30.54
C GLU A 116 -8.35 5.97 -29.09
N GLN A 117 -7.56 5.48 -28.15
CA GLN A 117 -7.69 5.80 -26.72
C GLN A 117 -7.22 7.22 -26.38
N VAL A 118 -6.26 7.78 -27.13
CA VAL A 118 -5.54 9.00 -26.72
C VAL A 118 -5.44 10.08 -27.80
N GLY A 119 -5.81 9.78 -29.03
CA GLY A 119 -5.68 10.64 -30.21
C GLY A 119 -6.28 12.04 -30.06
N PRO A 120 -7.50 12.20 -29.52
CA PRO A 120 -8.11 13.52 -29.32
C PRO A 120 -7.26 14.47 -28.47
N ARG A 121 -6.46 13.95 -27.52
CA ARG A 121 -5.58 14.76 -26.66
C ARG A 121 -4.43 15.39 -27.43
N GLY A 122 -4.10 14.87 -28.61
CA GLY A 122 -3.06 15.43 -29.48
C GLY A 122 -3.41 16.79 -30.06
N LEU A 123 -4.69 17.16 -30.12
CA LEU A 123 -5.13 18.47 -30.62
C LEU A 123 -4.51 19.63 -29.82
N LEU A 124 -4.32 19.45 -28.51
CA LEU A 124 -3.78 20.49 -27.62
C LEU A 124 -2.30 20.80 -27.85
N GLN A 125 -1.58 19.91 -28.54
CA GLN A 125 -0.13 20.02 -28.78
C GLN A 125 0.22 19.86 -30.26
N TYR A 126 -0.78 19.84 -31.14
CA TYR A 126 -0.58 19.66 -32.56
C TYR A 126 0.23 20.84 -33.14
N GLY A 127 1.24 20.53 -33.95
CA GLY A 127 2.16 21.53 -34.52
C GLY A 127 3.39 21.85 -33.67
N ALA A 128 3.45 21.41 -32.40
CA ALA A 128 4.67 21.56 -31.58
C ALA A 128 5.80 20.60 -32.02
N MET A 129 5.44 19.50 -32.68
CA MET A 129 6.36 18.52 -33.24
C MET A 129 5.68 17.76 -34.39
N SER A 130 6.44 16.91 -35.09
CA SER A 130 5.85 16.06 -36.13
C SER A 130 4.73 15.17 -35.58
N PRO A 131 3.69 14.84 -36.36
CA PRO A 131 2.61 13.96 -35.90
C PRO A 131 3.09 12.61 -35.34
N ARG A 132 4.15 12.04 -35.93
CA ARG A 132 4.76 10.80 -35.45
C ARG A 132 5.37 10.95 -34.05
N ALA A 133 6.14 12.02 -33.83
CA ALA A 133 6.73 12.30 -32.53
C ALA A 133 5.66 12.58 -31.47
N LEU A 134 4.61 13.33 -31.84
CA LEU A 134 3.51 13.63 -30.94
C LEU A 134 2.74 12.37 -30.53
N ALA A 135 2.43 11.47 -31.47
CA ALA A 135 1.80 10.19 -31.18
C ALA A 135 2.63 9.38 -30.17
N GLY A 136 3.95 9.24 -30.42
CA GLY A 136 4.86 8.53 -29.52
C GLY A 136 4.91 9.14 -28.11
N LEU A 137 4.97 10.47 -28.00
CA LEU A 137 4.93 11.16 -26.70
C LEU A 137 3.62 10.89 -25.95
N ILE A 138 2.48 10.91 -26.64
CA ILE A 138 1.18 10.67 -26.00
C ILE A 138 1.07 9.22 -25.51
N PHE A 139 1.60 8.25 -26.27
CA PHE A 139 1.64 6.86 -25.84
C PHE A 139 2.42 6.67 -24.54
N TRP A 140 3.66 7.18 -24.48
CA TRP A 140 4.45 7.13 -23.26
C TRP A 140 3.76 7.82 -22.10
N ARG A 141 3.22 9.01 -22.31
CA ARG A 141 2.51 9.77 -21.27
C ARG A 141 1.34 8.97 -20.70
N LYS A 142 0.53 8.33 -21.55
CA LYS A 142 -0.61 7.52 -21.09
C LYS A 142 -0.13 6.24 -20.40
N TRP A 143 0.89 5.56 -20.92
CA TRP A 143 1.43 4.37 -20.27
C TRP A 143 1.97 4.68 -18.86
N PHE A 144 2.79 5.73 -18.70
CA PHE A 144 3.26 6.17 -17.39
C PHE A 144 2.13 6.59 -16.46
N PHE A 145 1.11 7.29 -16.97
CA PHE A 145 -0.07 7.66 -16.19
C PHE A 145 -0.81 6.43 -15.66
N ASP A 146 -0.96 5.38 -16.46
CA ASP A 146 -1.65 4.16 -16.02
C ASP A 146 -0.87 3.39 -14.98
N ILE A 147 0.46 3.31 -15.14
CA ILE A 147 1.35 2.73 -14.14
C ILE A 147 1.26 3.50 -12.81
N ASP A 148 1.38 4.83 -12.85
CA ASP A 148 1.30 5.68 -11.66
C ASP A 148 -0.06 5.56 -10.96
N ASN A 149 -1.16 5.58 -11.73
CA ASN A 149 -2.50 5.42 -11.19
C ASN A 149 -2.69 4.05 -10.51
N ARG A 150 -2.21 2.97 -11.12
CA ARG A 150 -2.26 1.62 -10.51
C ARG A 150 -1.35 1.52 -9.29
N ALA A 151 -0.16 2.10 -9.31
CA ALA A 151 0.73 2.17 -8.16
C ALA A 151 0.07 2.91 -6.97
N GLY A 152 -0.60 4.03 -7.25
CA GLY A 152 -1.34 4.80 -6.26
C GLY A 152 -2.48 4.01 -5.63
N GLN A 153 -3.22 3.24 -6.43
CA GLN A 153 -4.29 2.35 -5.94
C GLN A 153 -3.74 1.26 -5.02
N GLU A 154 -2.70 0.53 -5.44
CA GLU A 154 -2.09 -0.52 -4.62
C GLU A 154 -1.52 0.04 -3.31
N THR A 155 -0.90 1.23 -3.37
CA THR A 155 -0.35 1.90 -2.19
C THR A 155 -1.46 2.27 -1.19
N GLY A 156 -2.59 2.80 -1.68
CA GLY A 156 -3.74 3.12 -0.83
C GLY A 156 -4.29 1.90 -0.09
N TYR A 157 -4.52 0.80 -0.81
CA TYR A 157 -5.03 -0.45 -0.21
C TYR A 157 -4.07 -1.13 0.75
N LEU A 158 -2.77 -0.89 0.60
CA LEU A 158 -1.73 -1.50 1.41
C LEU A 158 -1.47 -0.73 2.70
N PHE A 159 -1.41 0.58 2.60
CA PHE A 159 -0.86 1.44 3.64
C PHE A 159 -1.78 1.54 4.86
N GLU A 160 -3.08 1.76 4.64
CA GLU A 160 -4.05 1.96 5.73
C GLU A 160 -4.16 0.72 6.65
N PRO A 161 -4.30 -0.52 6.11
CA PRO A 161 -4.36 -1.71 6.97
C PRO A 161 -3.05 -1.99 7.72
N ILE A 162 -1.88 -1.71 7.11
CA ILE A 162 -0.59 -1.88 7.78
C ILE A 162 -0.51 -0.99 9.02
N ILE A 163 -0.85 0.30 8.90
CA ILE A 163 -0.83 1.21 10.04
C ILE A 163 -1.87 0.81 11.07
N ALA A 164 -3.10 0.48 10.65
CA ALA A 164 -4.15 0.07 11.55
C ALA A 164 -3.72 -1.10 12.44
N HIS A 165 -3.15 -2.15 11.85
CA HIS A 165 -2.67 -3.31 12.61
C HIS A 165 -1.45 -2.98 13.48
N ALA A 166 -0.52 -2.14 13.00
CA ALA A 166 0.67 -1.76 13.75
C ALA A 166 0.34 -1.03 15.07
N ILE A 167 -0.74 -0.25 15.10
CA ILE A 167 -1.21 0.43 16.33
C ILE A 167 -2.23 -0.40 17.13
N GLY A 168 -2.43 -1.68 16.79
CA GLY A 168 -3.38 -2.57 17.47
C GLY A 168 -4.86 -2.28 17.16
N GLY A 169 -5.14 -1.45 16.16
CA GLY A 169 -6.48 -1.11 15.72
C GLY A 169 -7.03 -2.07 14.67
N THR A 170 -8.26 -1.82 14.22
CA THR A 170 -8.94 -2.67 13.24
C THR A 170 -9.54 -1.82 12.11
N PRO A 171 -9.21 -2.09 10.84
CA PRO A 171 -9.92 -1.50 9.70
C PRO A 171 -11.38 -1.95 9.69
N VAL A 172 -12.30 -1.02 9.46
CA VAL A 172 -13.73 -1.31 9.52
C VAL A 172 -14.43 -1.00 8.20
N PRO A 173 -14.96 -2.01 7.49
CA PRO A 173 -15.70 -1.80 6.26
C PRO A 173 -17.07 -1.17 6.55
N SER A 174 -17.59 -0.41 5.59
CA SER A 174 -18.87 0.28 5.69
C SER A 174 -20.03 -0.62 6.14
N ARG A 175 -20.10 -1.87 5.67
CA ARG A 175 -21.17 -2.83 6.00
C ARG A 175 -21.21 -3.21 7.48
N LYS A 176 -20.06 -3.39 8.13
CA LYS A 176 -19.94 -3.81 9.54
C LYS A 176 -19.63 -2.64 10.48
N SER A 177 -19.62 -1.42 9.94
CA SER A 177 -19.17 -0.26 10.69
C SER A 177 -20.10 0.13 11.84
N PRO A 178 -19.56 0.33 13.06
CA PRO A 178 -20.31 0.93 14.16
C PRO A 178 -20.56 2.42 13.94
N ILE A 179 -19.83 3.05 13.02
CA ILE A 179 -19.98 4.46 12.66
C ILE A 179 -20.94 4.57 11.49
N LYS A 180 -22.00 5.37 11.67
CA LYS A 180 -23.05 5.56 10.66
C LYS A 180 -22.92 6.91 10.00
N ARG A 181 -23.29 6.97 8.72
CA ARG A 181 -23.33 8.23 7.98
C ARG A 181 -24.43 9.12 8.56
N HIS A 182 -24.12 10.36 8.94
CA HIS A 182 -25.08 11.27 9.56
C HIS A 182 -26.27 11.60 8.65
N ARG A 183 -26.09 11.54 7.32
CA ARG A 183 -27.16 11.76 6.34
C ARG A 183 -28.04 10.55 6.09
N ASP A 184 -27.55 9.36 6.40
CA ASP A 184 -28.29 8.11 6.25
C ASP A 184 -27.77 7.09 7.27
N GLN A 185 -28.41 7.08 8.45
CA GLN A 185 -27.99 6.24 9.57
C GLN A 185 -28.11 4.74 9.27
N LYS A 186 -28.77 4.34 8.18
CA LYS A 186 -28.84 2.94 7.74
C LYS A 186 -27.55 2.48 7.07
N LYS A 187 -26.71 3.41 6.61
CA LYS A 187 -25.44 3.13 5.94
C LYS A 187 -24.29 3.35 6.91
N GLY A 188 -23.42 2.34 7.04
CA GLY A 188 -22.18 2.51 7.77
C GLY A 188 -21.13 3.29 6.98
N ARG A 189 -20.17 3.85 7.71
CA ARG A 189 -19.03 4.59 7.20
C ARG A 189 -17.83 3.64 7.16
N GLN A 190 -17.09 3.59 6.04
CA GLN A 190 -15.79 2.93 6.05
C GLN A 190 -14.84 3.77 6.92
N VAL A 191 -14.08 3.09 7.77
CA VAL A 191 -13.15 3.71 8.73
C VAL A 191 -11.83 2.98 8.62
N ASP A 192 -10.76 3.72 8.39
CA ASP A 192 -9.44 3.15 8.13
C ASP A 192 -8.93 2.38 9.35
N CYS A 193 -9.22 2.89 10.55
CA CYS A 193 -8.94 2.18 11.79
C CYS A 193 -9.87 2.61 12.93
N VAL A 194 -10.39 1.63 13.67
CA VAL A 194 -11.01 1.83 14.98
C VAL A 194 -10.09 1.25 16.05
N LEU A 195 -9.78 2.06 17.05
CA LEU A 195 -9.06 1.66 18.26
C LEU A 195 -9.81 2.26 19.46
N GLU A 196 -10.40 1.39 20.28
CA GLU A 196 -11.29 1.75 21.39
C GLU A 196 -12.46 2.66 20.95
N LYS A 197 -12.48 3.92 21.40
CA LYS A 197 -13.47 4.95 21.03
C LYS A 197 -12.92 6.00 20.07
N LYS A 198 -11.76 5.74 19.47
CA LYS A 198 -11.17 6.59 18.44
C LYS A 198 -11.38 5.98 17.05
N ALA A 199 -11.71 6.85 16.11
CA ALA A 199 -11.92 6.52 14.70
C ALA A 199 -10.92 7.30 13.87
N TYR A 200 -9.97 6.59 13.29
CA TYR A 200 -8.84 7.14 12.56
C TYR A 200 -9.18 7.23 11.07
N GLU A 201 -8.83 8.37 10.48
CA GLU A 201 -8.69 8.55 9.03
C GLU A 201 -7.20 8.79 8.75
N PHE A 202 -6.62 7.96 7.89
CA PHE A 202 -5.21 8.01 7.53
C PHE A 202 -5.05 8.66 6.15
N LYS A 203 -4.11 9.59 6.03
CA LYS A 203 -3.73 10.20 4.76
C LYS A 203 -2.21 10.20 4.63
N ILE A 204 -1.70 9.72 3.50
CA ILE A 204 -0.29 9.92 3.16
C ILE A 204 -0.07 11.43 2.89
N ARG A 205 -0.93 12.04 2.08
CA ARG A 205 -0.89 13.46 1.74
C ARG A 205 -2.27 13.98 1.38
N VAL A 206 -2.58 15.22 1.77
CA VAL A 206 -3.78 15.94 1.29
C VAL A 206 -3.39 16.78 0.08
N THR A 207 -3.90 16.42 -1.11
CA THR A 207 -3.63 17.14 -2.37
C THR A 207 -4.89 17.74 -2.98
N ILE A 208 -4.69 18.76 -3.82
CA ILE A 208 -5.79 19.46 -4.51
C ILE A 208 -6.36 18.62 -5.66
N ALA A 209 -5.58 17.70 -6.24
CA ALA A 209 -5.90 17.04 -7.52
C ALA A 209 -6.78 15.78 -7.40
N ALA A 210 -6.70 15.04 -6.29
CA ALA A 210 -7.34 13.73 -6.17
C ALA A 210 -8.80 13.75 -5.70
N SER A 211 -9.28 14.90 -5.21
CA SER A 211 -10.59 15.00 -4.58
C SER A 211 -11.58 15.73 -5.48
N GLY A 212 -12.30 14.97 -6.32
CA GLY A 212 -13.52 15.49 -6.94
C GLY A 212 -14.48 15.99 -5.86
N GLN A 213 -15.29 17.02 -6.13
CA GLN A 213 -16.14 17.67 -5.12
C GLN A 213 -16.97 16.70 -4.26
N GLY A 214 -17.40 15.57 -4.81
CA GLY A 214 -18.10 14.50 -4.07
C GLY A 214 -17.22 13.80 -3.03
N ARG A 215 -15.98 13.44 -3.37
CA ARG A 215 -15.02 12.80 -2.46
C ARG A 215 -14.61 13.74 -1.34
N TRP A 216 -14.40 15.02 -1.65
CA TRP A 216 -14.03 16.02 -0.65
C TRP A 216 -15.10 16.17 0.44
N ARG A 217 -16.37 16.16 0.01
CA ARG A 217 -17.49 16.21 0.94
C ARG A 217 -17.54 14.99 1.86
N GLU A 218 -17.21 13.80 1.34
CA GLU A 218 -17.14 12.61 2.18
C GLU A 218 -16.05 12.72 3.25
N GLU A 219 -14.89 13.30 2.94
CA GLU A 219 -13.82 13.55 3.91
C GLU A 219 -14.25 14.54 5.01
N LEU A 220 -14.94 15.63 4.63
CA LEU A 220 -15.48 16.59 5.61
C LEU A 220 -16.64 16.04 6.45
N ASP A 221 -17.42 15.10 5.90
CA ASP A 221 -18.53 14.46 6.62
C ASP A 221 -18.03 13.42 7.64
N PHE A 222 -16.81 12.87 7.48
CA PHE A 222 -16.25 11.85 8.37
C PHE A 222 -16.23 12.24 9.86
N PRO A 223 -15.68 13.41 10.26
CA PRO A 223 -15.64 13.77 11.68
C PRO A 223 -17.04 13.94 12.29
N ILE A 224 -18.03 14.36 11.49
CA ILE A 224 -19.43 14.46 11.90
C ILE A 224 -20.03 13.05 12.11
N ASP A 225 -19.78 12.14 11.17
CA ASP A 225 -20.22 10.73 11.24
C ASP A 225 -19.68 10.08 12.53
N CYS A 226 -18.39 10.27 12.84
CA CYS A 226 -17.75 9.75 14.05
C CYS A 226 -18.41 10.28 15.32
N LYS A 227 -18.51 11.61 15.44
CA LYS A 227 -19.10 12.27 16.61
C LYS A 227 -20.54 11.83 16.85
N SER A 228 -21.35 11.78 15.80
CA SER A 228 -22.74 11.36 15.88
C SER A 228 -22.90 9.89 16.30
N SER A 229 -21.88 9.07 16.05
CA SER A 229 -21.82 7.65 16.42
C SER A 229 -21.12 7.41 17.77
N GLY A 230 -20.73 8.47 18.49
CA GLY A 230 -20.06 8.37 19.79
C GLY A 230 -18.60 7.96 19.74
N TYR A 231 -17.89 8.31 18.64
CA TYR A 231 -16.45 8.13 18.48
C TYR A 231 -15.75 9.48 18.37
N THR A 232 -14.52 9.55 18.89
CA THR A 232 -13.63 10.70 18.68
C THR A 232 -12.93 10.53 17.32
N PRO A 233 -13.15 11.43 16.35
CA PRO A 233 -12.43 11.37 15.08
C PRO A 233 -10.97 11.75 15.27
N VAL A 234 -10.05 11.02 14.63
CA VAL A 234 -8.60 11.29 14.66
C VAL A 234 -8.10 11.37 13.23
N LEU A 235 -7.49 12.50 12.87
CA LEU A 235 -6.86 12.67 11.56
C LEU A 235 -5.35 12.46 11.67
N ILE A 236 -4.82 11.55 10.86
CA ILE A 236 -3.38 11.37 10.68
C ILE A 236 -3.02 11.76 9.26
N VAL A 237 -2.10 12.72 9.09
CA VAL A 237 -1.55 13.09 7.78
C VAL A 237 -0.03 12.98 7.81
N LEU A 238 0.54 12.00 7.08
CA LEU A 238 1.98 11.78 7.13
C LEU A 238 2.80 12.92 6.51
N ASP A 239 2.38 13.44 5.36
CA ASP A 239 2.96 14.63 4.75
C ASP A 239 2.28 15.89 5.31
N GLY A 240 3.01 16.60 6.16
CA GLY A 240 2.57 17.86 6.78
C GLY A 240 2.63 19.09 5.86
N THR A 241 2.88 18.95 4.55
CA THR A 241 2.94 20.09 3.62
C THR A 241 1.62 20.87 3.63
N ARG A 242 1.67 22.12 4.12
CA ARG A 242 0.49 22.98 4.27
C ARG A 242 -0.14 23.30 2.91
N ASN A 243 -1.47 23.23 2.88
CA ASN A 243 -2.28 23.65 1.75
C ASN A 243 -3.71 23.94 2.22
N PRO A 244 -4.51 24.72 1.45
CA PRO A 244 -5.84 25.14 1.89
C PRO A 244 -6.82 23.99 2.17
N LYS A 245 -6.64 22.83 1.53
CA LYS A 245 -7.47 21.65 1.75
C LYS A 245 -7.13 20.97 3.07
N LEU A 246 -5.84 20.84 3.40
CA LEU A 246 -5.43 20.36 4.72
C LEU A 246 -6.00 21.28 5.83
N ASP A 247 -5.88 22.60 5.68
CA ASP A 247 -6.42 23.56 6.65
C ASP A 247 -7.95 23.42 6.83
N GLU A 248 -8.68 23.11 5.77
CA GLU A 248 -10.13 22.89 5.79
C GLU A 248 -10.50 21.58 6.48
N LEU A 249 -9.78 20.50 6.20
CA LEU A 249 -9.99 19.19 6.83
C LEU A 249 -9.66 19.22 8.32
N GLU A 250 -8.55 19.85 8.70
CA GLU A 250 -8.16 20.01 10.10
C GLU A 250 -9.27 20.73 10.89
N ARG A 251 -9.81 21.83 10.35
CA ARG A 251 -10.93 22.54 10.99
C ARG A 251 -12.15 21.64 11.20
N ALA A 252 -12.51 20.82 10.20
CA ALA A 252 -13.66 19.91 10.32
C ALA A 252 -13.49 18.88 11.45
N PHE A 253 -12.26 18.36 11.66
CA PHE A 253 -11.97 17.47 12.78
C PHE A 253 -12.02 18.20 14.13
N LEU A 254 -11.44 19.39 14.24
CA LEU A 254 -11.50 20.19 15.47
C LEU A 254 -12.94 20.57 15.85
N ASP A 255 -13.77 20.97 14.90
CA ASP A 255 -15.19 21.31 15.13
C ASP A 255 -16.00 20.09 15.66
N ALA A 256 -15.53 18.88 15.37
CA ALA A 256 -16.07 17.65 15.90
C ALA A 256 -15.44 17.20 17.24
N ASN A 257 -14.59 18.01 17.86
CA ASN A 257 -13.78 17.68 19.03
C ASN A 257 -12.83 16.48 18.78
N GLY A 258 -12.28 16.40 17.57
CA GLY A 258 -11.31 15.38 17.17
C GLY A 258 -9.85 15.74 17.46
N ASP A 259 -8.99 14.74 17.34
CA ASP A 259 -7.54 14.88 17.42
C ASP A 259 -6.92 14.97 16.01
N ILE A 260 -5.79 15.67 15.88
CA ILE A 260 -5.09 15.85 14.60
C ILE A 260 -3.59 15.71 14.82
N TYR A 261 -2.96 14.91 13.97
CA TYR A 261 -1.53 14.74 13.94
C TYR A 261 -1.03 14.82 12.49
N THR A 262 -0.03 15.67 12.23
CA THR A 262 0.51 15.89 10.89
C THR A 262 2.04 15.86 10.87
N GLY A 263 2.63 15.40 9.77
CA GLY A 263 4.10 15.38 9.61
C GLY A 263 4.78 14.51 10.67
N SER A 264 5.78 15.06 11.36
CA SER A 264 6.50 14.34 12.42
C SER A 264 5.58 13.94 13.59
N THR A 265 4.60 14.78 13.94
CA THR A 265 3.68 14.49 15.05
C THR A 265 2.74 13.31 14.74
N ALA A 266 2.46 13.06 13.46
CA ALA A 266 1.74 11.86 13.03
C ALA A 266 2.54 10.61 13.35
N TRP A 267 3.82 10.58 12.98
CA TRP A 267 4.70 9.46 13.27
C TRP A 267 4.89 9.25 14.77
N GLU A 268 5.16 10.31 15.53
CA GLU A 268 5.28 10.24 16.99
C GLU A 268 4.02 9.65 17.65
N HIS A 269 2.83 10.03 17.16
CA HIS A 269 1.57 9.46 17.64
C HIS A 269 1.46 7.96 17.32
N LEU A 270 1.75 7.55 16.08
CA LEU A 270 1.73 6.16 15.67
C LEU A 270 2.74 5.31 16.46
N ASP A 271 3.96 5.82 16.67
CA ASP A 271 5.01 5.16 17.43
C ASP A 271 4.65 5.02 18.91
N SER A 272 3.91 5.99 19.48
CA SER A 272 3.44 5.91 20.86
C SER A 272 2.36 4.85 21.10
N LEU A 273 1.64 4.48 20.03
CA LEU A 273 0.62 3.44 20.05
C LEU A 273 1.18 2.07 19.64
N ALA A 274 2.09 2.06 18.67
CA ALA A 274 2.77 0.86 18.23
C ALA A 274 3.71 0.37 19.35
N GLY A 275 3.59 -0.91 19.71
CA GLY A 275 4.59 -1.55 20.56
C GLY A 275 5.96 -1.53 19.88
N MET A 276 7.03 -1.69 20.66
CA MET A 276 8.43 -1.64 20.17
C MET A 276 8.67 -2.43 18.87
N THR A 277 8.09 -3.62 18.75
CA THR A 277 8.22 -4.50 17.58
C THR A 277 7.55 -3.90 16.35
N MET A 278 6.34 -3.36 16.49
CA MET A 278 5.62 -2.75 15.37
C MET A 278 6.10 -1.34 15.02
N SER A 279 6.63 -0.56 15.96
CA SER A 279 7.28 0.72 15.63
C SER A 279 8.51 0.46 14.76
N ARG A 280 9.31 -0.57 15.08
CA ARG A 280 10.43 -1.00 14.22
C ARG A 280 9.97 -1.38 12.82
N PHE A 281 8.84 -2.10 12.70
CA PHE A 281 8.26 -2.42 11.39
C PHE A 281 7.93 -1.14 10.60
N LEU A 282 7.20 -0.19 11.22
CA LEU A 282 6.80 1.06 10.58
C LEU A 282 8.00 1.87 10.13
N ASP A 283 9.03 2.00 10.98
CA ASP A 283 10.27 2.69 10.64
C ASP A 283 11.00 2.02 9.48
N THR A 284 11.13 0.69 9.50
CA THR A 284 11.94 -0.05 8.52
C THR A 284 11.26 -0.13 7.15
N TYR A 285 9.94 -0.35 7.13
CA TYR A 285 9.22 -0.73 5.92
C TYR A 285 8.28 0.32 5.35
N VAL A 286 7.97 1.36 6.12
CA VAL A 286 7.04 2.41 5.71
C VAL A 286 7.73 3.77 5.73
N ARG A 287 8.06 4.28 6.91
CA ARG A 287 8.62 5.62 7.09
C ARG A 287 10.01 5.75 6.48
N GLY A 288 10.93 4.85 6.81
CA GLY A 288 12.33 4.90 6.37
C GLY A 288 12.50 4.92 4.84
N PRO A 289 11.82 4.05 4.07
CA PRO A 289 11.84 4.12 2.61
C PRO A 289 11.29 5.45 2.05
N ILE A 290 10.22 5.99 2.62
CA ILE A 290 9.65 7.28 2.19
C ILE A 290 10.63 8.42 2.47
N ASP A 291 11.17 8.46 3.69
CA ASP A 291 12.12 9.50 4.11
C ASP A 291 13.38 9.48 3.24
N ARG A 292 13.91 8.29 2.90
CA ARG A 292 15.05 8.14 1.97
C ARG A 292 14.73 8.68 0.58
N LEU A 293 13.57 8.34 0.00
CA LEU A 293 13.16 8.86 -1.31
C LEU A 293 13.07 10.39 -1.31
N ILE A 294 12.59 11.00 -0.23
CA ILE A 294 12.49 12.46 -0.10
C ILE A 294 13.88 13.10 0.06
N GLN A 295 14.74 12.50 0.88
CA GLN A 295 16.09 13.01 1.16
C GLN A 295 17.02 12.91 -0.06
N GLU A 296 16.90 11.82 -0.83
CA GLU A 296 17.72 11.55 -2.02
C GLU A 296 17.11 12.14 -3.31
N ALA A 297 15.94 12.79 -3.22
CA ALA A 297 15.29 13.40 -4.38
C ALA A 297 16.24 14.38 -5.09
N PRO A 298 16.47 14.23 -6.40
CA PRO A 298 17.44 15.06 -7.09
C PRO A 298 16.91 16.48 -7.28
N VAL A 299 17.78 17.47 -7.06
CA VAL A 299 17.42 18.90 -7.24
C VAL A 299 17.08 19.22 -8.70
N ALA A 300 17.76 18.55 -9.65
CA ALA A 300 17.48 18.63 -11.07
C ALA A 300 17.10 17.26 -11.60
N LEU A 301 16.11 17.21 -12.50
CA LEU A 301 15.68 15.94 -13.09
C LEU A 301 16.84 15.31 -13.90
N PRO A 302 17.22 14.05 -13.59
CA PRO A 302 18.23 13.34 -14.36
C PRO A 302 17.80 13.15 -15.82
N SER A 303 18.77 12.80 -16.69
CA SER A 303 18.45 12.40 -18.05
C SER A 303 17.53 11.19 -18.04
N PHE A 304 16.45 11.26 -18.82
CA PHE A 304 15.44 10.22 -18.91
C PHE A 304 15.34 9.70 -20.34
N SER A 305 15.28 8.37 -20.49
CA SER A 305 14.88 7.73 -21.74
C SER A 305 14.07 6.47 -21.48
N ALA A 306 13.12 6.19 -22.36
CA ALA A 306 12.33 4.97 -22.32
C ALA A 306 12.21 4.39 -23.73
N SER A 307 12.30 3.07 -23.84
CA SER A 307 12.24 2.35 -25.11
C SER A 307 11.49 1.03 -24.94
N VAL A 308 10.88 0.57 -26.03
CA VAL A 308 10.27 -0.75 -26.14
C VAL A 308 11.03 -1.49 -27.24
N ASP A 309 11.58 -2.66 -26.91
CA ASP A 309 12.26 -3.57 -27.84
C ASP A 309 11.64 -4.96 -27.72
N GLY A 310 10.79 -5.31 -28.68
CA GLY A 310 9.97 -6.52 -28.61
C GLY A 310 9.10 -6.57 -27.35
N GLU A 311 9.33 -7.59 -26.52
CA GLU A 311 8.64 -7.81 -25.25
C GLU A 311 9.38 -7.18 -24.05
N THR A 312 10.33 -6.27 -24.28
CA THR A 312 11.05 -5.62 -23.17
C THR A 312 10.85 -4.12 -23.19
N ILE A 313 10.50 -3.55 -22.03
CA ILE A 313 10.59 -2.10 -21.79
C ILE A 313 11.88 -1.81 -21.03
N ARG A 314 12.64 -0.83 -21.51
CA ARG A 314 13.81 -0.29 -20.81
C ARG A 314 13.59 1.16 -20.47
N ILE A 315 13.72 1.49 -19.19
CA ILE A 315 13.69 2.85 -18.66
C ILE A 315 15.07 3.16 -18.11
N SER A 316 15.66 4.28 -18.50
CA SER A 316 16.95 4.75 -18.00
C SER A 316 16.81 6.13 -17.37
N ILE A 317 17.33 6.27 -16.15
CA ILE A 317 17.36 7.50 -15.36
C ILE A 317 18.80 7.71 -14.90
N GLY A 318 19.46 8.74 -15.41
CA GLY A 318 20.89 8.93 -15.19
C GLY A 318 21.70 7.69 -15.61
N ASP A 319 22.45 7.12 -14.67
CA ASP A 319 23.31 5.95 -14.89
C ASP A 319 22.62 4.62 -14.56
N GLU A 320 21.36 4.66 -14.11
CA GLU A 320 20.59 3.47 -13.74
C GLU A 320 19.60 3.09 -14.84
N SER A 321 19.32 1.78 -14.92
CA SER A 321 18.34 1.25 -15.87
C SER A 321 17.44 0.21 -15.22
N LEU A 322 16.14 0.36 -15.46
CA LEU A 322 15.11 -0.63 -15.16
C LEU A 322 14.76 -1.39 -16.44
N LYS A 323 14.83 -2.72 -16.36
CA LYS A 323 14.35 -3.64 -17.39
C LYS A 323 13.03 -4.25 -16.93
N ILE A 324 12.01 -4.19 -17.78
CA ILE A 324 10.71 -4.80 -17.55
C ILE A 324 10.49 -5.80 -18.68
N ASP A 325 10.47 -7.08 -18.33
CA ASP A 325 10.09 -8.14 -19.26
C ASP A 325 8.56 -8.22 -19.30
N ARG A 326 8.00 -8.10 -20.50
CA ARG A 326 6.56 -8.09 -20.74
C ARG A 326 6.09 -9.48 -21.09
N VAL A 327 4.90 -9.81 -20.61
CA VAL A 327 4.21 -11.04 -21.01
C VAL A 327 3.27 -10.67 -22.15
N ALA A 328 3.37 -11.38 -23.29
CA ALA A 328 2.49 -11.17 -24.43
C ALA A 328 1.02 -11.26 -24.00
N ASP A 329 0.25 -10.21 -24.29
CA ASP A 329 -1.11 -10.08 -23.78
C ASP A 329 -2.04 -11.08 -24.47
N ASN A 330 -2.80 -11.80 -23.66
CA ASN A 330 -3.88 -12.66 -24.09
C ASN A 330 -5.15 -12.34 -23.28
N MET A 331 -5.36 -11.10 -22.84
CA MET A 331 -6.64 -10.72 -22.23
C MET A 331 -7.15 -9.34 -22.66
N ALA A 332 -8.27 -9.37 -23.36
CA ALA A 332 -9.18 -8.25 -23.58
C ALA A 332 -9.66 -7.67 -22.23
N ASP A 333 -9.83 -6.34 -22.22
CA ASP A 333 -10.56 -5.54 -21.23
C ASP A 333 -10.57 -6.11 -19.81
N VAL A 334 -9.54 -5.73 -19.03
CA VAL A 334 -9.60 -5.86 -17.58
C VAL A 334 -10.68 -4.89 -17.09
N ASP A 335 -11.89 -5.41 -16.92
CA ASP A 335 -12.98 -4.71 -16.25
C ASP A 335 -12.49 -4.27 -14.87
N GLU A 336 -12.55 -2.96 -14.61
CA GLU A 336 -12.16 -2.30 -13.36
C GLU A 336 -13.17 -2.63 -12.24
N ALA A 337 -13.33 -3.91 -11.89
CA ALA A 337 -14.04 -4.30 -10.70
C ALA A 337 -13.20 -3.89 -9.47
N LEU A 338 -13.70 -2.91 -8.72
CA LEU A 338 -13.23 -2.63 -7.37
C LEU A 338 -13.24 -3.96 -6.58
N PRO A 339 -12.15 -4.36 -5.92
CA PRO A 339 -12.18 -5.54 -5.06
C PRO A 339 -13.16 -5.29 -3.91
N ASP A 340 -14.30 -5.99 -3.89
CA ASP A 340 -15.29 -5.94 -2.81
C ASP A 340 -14.81 -6.68 -1.53
N ASP A 341 -13.61 -7.25 -1.53
CA ASP A 341 -13.25 -8.36 -0.64
C ASP A 341 -12.27 -8.01 0.50
N ILE A 342 -12.28 -6.76 1.00
CA ILE A 342 -11.63 -6.45 2.29
C ILE A 342 -12.63 -6.58 3.45
N ALA A 343 -13.95 -6.56 3.17
CA ALA A 343 -14.98 -6.57 4.21
C ALA A 343 -15.37 -7.97 4.73
N ASP A 344 -15.19 -9.02 3.91
CA ASP A 344 -15.67 -10.37 4.21
C ASP A 344 -14.58 -11.35 4.70
N ASN A 345 -13.32 -10.89 4.83
CA ASN A 345 -12.17 -11.75 5.17
C ASN A 345 -11.52 -11.46 6.55
N LEU A 346 -12.32 -11.09 7.56
CA LEU A 346 -11.83 -10.78 8.92
C LEU A 346 -12.21 -11.87 9.96
N PRO A 347 -11.33 -12.19 10.93
CA PRO A 347 -11.58 -13.22 11.95
C PRO A 347 -12.62 -12.72 12.97
N GLY A 348 -13.60 -13.57 13.29
CA GLY A 348 -14.76 -13.22 14.13
C GLY A 348 -16.09 -13.14 13.37
N SER A 349 -16.15 -13.71 12.16
CA SER A 349 -17.43 -14.10 11.54
C SER A 349 -18.12 -15.21 12.33
#